data_AF-A0A926W689-F1
#
_entry.id   AF-A0A926W689-F1
#
_cell.length_a   1.000
_cell.length_b   1.000
_cell.length_c   1.000
_cell.angle_alpha   90.00
_cell.angle_beta   90.00
_cell.angle_gamma   90.00
#
_symmetry.space_group_name_H-M   'P 1'
#
loop_
_entity.id
_entity.type
_entity.pdbx_description
1 polymer ?
#
loop_
_entity_poly.entity_id
_entity_poly.type
_entity_poly.pdbx_seq_one_letter_code
_entity_poly.pdbx_strand_id
1 'polypeptide(L)'
;MSAELLMNGRTYCGHYKGHYLKSTLEYIYARYLDHVGITWEYEVQTFVLSTGGSYKPDFRLSNGSYVEIKGGFNYDTDLPRIRTFEADYGTSVKIIQEKELRKLIRSTPFVFEHLKQEWKQTANGLGMDTSGENNPRYGVAQSEITRSKIAEKAKARLQDPEYRKRWEEARSRSEKVQQQTERLKQYNLQRYRQVFVICQYCGQEFEALYRKSNPPQYCSRKCSVSFVRGKTSPKSSEGIQELALAFARANSEDIISCKLNAIKPVLKPFYEEVYRQYGIQDERTLSKALLGVQASRKEILYYFRSLVENVLGTTGN
;
A
#
# COMPACT_ATOMS: atom_id res chain seq x y z
N MET A 1 -27.58 2.09 -26.54
CA MET A 1 -27.90 1.57 -25.20
C MET A 1 -26.67 1.80 -24.33
N SER A 2 -26.64 2.95 -23.65
CA SER A 2 -25.50 3.37 -22.82
C SER A 2 -25.48 2.53 -21.55
N ALA A 3 -24.33 1.89 -21.29
CA ALA A 3 -24.05 1.22 -20.05
C ALA A 3 -24.32 2.19 -18.88
N GLU A 4 -25.39 1.93 -18.14
CA GLU A 4 -25.63 2.50 -16.82
C GLU A 4 -24.44 2.13 -15.94
N LEU A 5 -23.55 3.11 -15.75
CA LEU A 5 -22.58 3.11 -14.68
C LEU A 5 -23.35 3.19 -13.36
N LEU A 6 -23.75 2.02 -12.84
CA LEU A 6 -23.96 1.82 -11.41
C LEU A 6 -22.62 2.03 -10.70
N MET A 7 -22.26 3.30 -10.48
CA MET A 7 -21.15 3.70 -9.63
C MET A 7 -21.43 3.19 -8.21
N ASN A 8 -20.73 2.14 -7.83
CA ASN A 8 -20.73 1.54 -6.49
C ASN A 8 -20.75 2.61 -5.38
N GLY A 9 -21.81 2.59 -4.57
CA GLY A 9 -22.14 3.55 -3.51
C GLY A 9 -21.17 3.58 -2.32
N ARG A 10 -19.92 3.97 -2.55
CA ARG A 10 -18.96 4.26 -1.48
C ARG A 10 -18.98 5.77 -1.18
N THR A 11 -19.41 6.12 0.03
CA THR A 11 -19.30 7.47 0.59
C THR A 11 -17.87 7.73 1.10
N TYR A 12 -17.48 8.99 1.25
CA TYR A 12 -16.19 9.39 1.82
C TYR A 12 -16.41 10.31 3.03
N CYS A 13 -15.50 10.27 3.99
CA CYS A 13 -15.48 11.13 5.17
C CYS A 13 -14.14 11.88 5.30
N GLY A 14 -14.16 13.05 5.93
CA GLY A 14 -12.97 13.89 6.02
C GLY A 14 -13.25 15.26 6.60
N HIS A 15 -12.19 16.07 6.73
CA HIS A 15 -12.31 17.42 7.25
C HIS A 15 -12.60 18.44 6.15
N TYR A 16 -13.60 19.28 6.37
CA TYR A 16 -13.91 20.45 5.56
C TYR A 16 -14.10 21.66 6.48
N LYS A 17 -13.29 22.71 6.29
CA LYS A 17 -13.28 23.92 7.13
C LYS A 17 -13.26 23.63 8.65
N GLY A 18 -12.46 22.63 9.05
CA GLY A 18 -12.34 22.22 10.46
C GLY A 18 -13.43 21.26 10.96
N HIS A 19 -14.51 21.04 10.20
CA HIS A 19 -15.57 20.09 10.56
C HIS A 19 -15.35 18.73 9.90
N TYR A 20 -15.56 17.65 10.66
CA TYR A 20 -15.44 16.28 10.14
C TYR A 20 -16.76 15.80 9.53
N LEU A 21 -16.89 15.91 8.21
CA LEU A 21 -18.08 15.51 7.47
C LEU A 21 -18.04 14.01 7.19
N LYS A 22 -19.18 13.34 7.38
CA LYS A 22 -19.32 11.88 7.39
C LYS A 22 -19.79 11.30 6.07
N SER A 23 -20.26 12.16 5.17
CA SER A 23 -20.67 11.75 3.85
C SER A 23 -20.33 12.74 2.75
N THR A 24 -20.24 12.21 1.52
CA THR A 24 -20.05 13.04 0.33
C THR A 24 -21.21 14.01 0.12
N LEU A 25 -22.43 13.65 0.51
CA LEU A 25 -23.60 14.52 0.38
C LEU A 25 -23.55 15.69 1.37
N GLU A 26 -23.09 15.46 2.61
CA GLU A 26 -22.84 16.53 3.58
C GLU A 26 -21.82 17.51 3.05
N TYR A 27 -20.71 17.03 2.46
CA TYR A 27 -19.72 17.89 1.83
C TYR A 27 -20.31 18.74 0.68
N ILE A 28 -21.07 18.12 -0.22
CA ILE A 28 -21.71 18.85 -1.32
C ILE A 28 -22.67 19.91 -0.79
N TYR A 29 -23.41 19.61 0.28
CA TYR A 29 -24.32 20.58 0.88
C TYR A 29 -23.57 21.72 1.57
N ALA A 30 -22.50 21.44 2.31
CA ALA A 30 -21.62 22.46 2.90
C ALA A 30 -21.05 23.40 1.82
N ARG A 31 -20.61 22.84 0.68
CA ARG A 31 -20.13 23.60 -0.49
C ARG A 31 -21.21 24.48 -1.10
N TYR A 32 -22.43 23.97 -1.19
CA TYR A 32 -23.58 24.75 -1.63
C TYR A 32 -23.85 25.93 -0.69
N LEU A 33 -23.92 25.69 0.62
CA LEU A 33 -24.18 26.72 1.64
C LEU A 33 -23.13 27.82 1.61
N ASP A 34 -21.86 27.45 1.50
CA ASP A 34 -20.75 28.39 1.37
C ASP A 34 -20.87 29.27 0.11
N HIS A 35 -21.32 28.71 -1.00
CA HIS A 35 -21.47 29.45 -2.25
C HIS A 35 -22.63 30.45 -2.20
N VAL A 36 -23.76 30.07 -1.59
CA VAL A 36 -24.92 30.96 -1.43
C VAL A 36 -24.78 31.93 -0.24
N GLY A 37 -23.65 31.87 0.49
CA GLY A 37 -23.36 32.76 1.61
C GLY A 37 -24.17 32.48 2.88
N ILE A 38 -24.68 31.26 3.05
CA ILE A 38 -25.39 30.86 4.27
C ILE A 38 -24.38 30.31 5.28
N THR A 39 -24.29 30.93 6.45
CA THR A 39 -23.49 30.43 7.57
C THR A 39 -24.14 29.18 8.18
N TRP A 40 -23.31 28.18 8.50
CA TRP A 40 -23.75 26.90 9.03
C TRP A 40 -22.79 26.41 10.13
N GLU A 41 -23.35 25.64 11.04
CA GLU A 41 -22.63 24.87 12.04
C GLU A 41 -22.92 23.38 11.82
N TYR A 42 -21.93 22.52 12.04
CA TYR A 42 -22.06 21.08 11.86
C TYR A 42 -22.24 20.37 13.20
N GLU A 43 -23.27 19.52 13.29
CA GLU A 43 -23.46 18.59 14.40
C GLU A 43 -23.32 19.25 15.80
N VAL A 44 -23.92 20.43 15.96
CA VAL A 44 -23.71 21.31 17.12
C VAL A 44 -24.08 20.68 18.46
N GLN A 45 -25.24 20.02 18.50
CA GLN A 45 -25.81 19.53 19.75
C GLN A 45 -26.55 18.21 19.55
N THR A 46 -26.41 17.33 20.53
CA THR A 46 -27.24 16.13 20.66
C THR A 46 -28.43 16.41 21.55
N PHE A 47 -29.63 16.17 21.02
CA PHE A 47 -30.91 16.34 21.69
C PHE A 47 -31.40 15.00 22.26
N VAL A 48 -32.07 15.02 23.40
CA VAL A 48 -32.66 13.83 24.03
C VAL A 48 -34.15 13.80 23.69
N LEU A 49 -34.62 12.69 23.14
CA LEU A 49 -36.01 12.58 22.70
C LEU A 49 -36.91 12.06 23.83
N SER A 50 -38.16 12.54 23.87
CA SER A 50 -39.19 12.12 24.83
C SER A 50 -39.53 10.63 24.74
N THR A 51 -39.46 10.05 23.54
CA THR A 51 -39.62 8.60 23.29
C THR A 51 -38.42 7.77 23.78
N GLY A 52 -37.39 8.41 24.33
CA GLY A 52 -36.10 7.82 24.59
C GLY A 52 -35.19 7.84 23.36
N GLY A 53 -33.88 7.80 23.62
CA GLY A 53 -32.85 7.94 22.59
C GLY A 53 -32.35 9.39 22.46
N SER A 54 -31.60 9.65 21.39
CA SER A 54 -31.09 10.99 21.12
C SER A 54 -31.20 11.30 19.64
N TYR A 55 -31.15 12.56 19.22
CA TYR A 55 -31.09 12.96 17.83
C TYR A 55 -30.06 14.08 17.66
N LYS A 56 -29.32 14.07 16.56
CA LYS A 56 -28.25 15.01 16.29
C LYS A 56 -28.35 15.39 14.81
N PRO A 57 -28.97 16.53 14.48
CA PRO A 57 -29.06 17.00 13.11
C PRO A 57 -27.66 17.26 12.50
N ASP A 58 -27.53 17.06 11.20
CA ASP A 58 -26.25 17.26 10.50
C ASP A 58 -25.82 18.74 10.48
N PHE A 59 -26.74 19.65 10.12
CA PHE A 59 -26.45 21.08 10.02
C PHE A 59 -27.44 21.92 10.81
N ARG A 60 -26.93 23.02 11.37
CA ARG A 60 -27.73 24.14 11.88
C ARG A 60 -27.38 25.39 11.07
N LEU A 61 -28.39 26.04 10.51
CA LEU A 61 -28.21 27.27 9.71
C LEU A 61 -28.32 28.51 10.61
N SER A 62 -27.79 29.65 10.16
CA SER A 62 -27.81 30.91 10.91
C SER A 62 -29.20 31.42 11.28
N ASN A 63 -30.23 31.03 10.53
CA ASN A 63 -31.64 31.34 10.84
C ASN A 63 -32.24 30.43 11.94
N GLY A 64 -31.44 29.54 12.54
CA GLY A 64 -31.84 28.60 13.57
C GLY A 64 -32.46 27.29 13.05
N SER A 65 -32.69 27.16 11.74
CA SER A 65 -33.26 25.92 11.17
C SER A 65 -32.24 24.79 11.12
N TYR A 66 -32.73 23.56 11.26
CA TYR A 66 -31.92 22.35 11.18
C TYR A 66 -32.10 21.67 9.82
N VAL A 67 -31.03 21.04 9.34
CA VAL A 67 -31.03 20.30 8.08
C VAL A 67 -30.41 18.92 8.29
N GLU A 68 -31.05 17.90 7.75
CA GLU A 68 -30.60 16.51 7.73
C GLU A 68 -30.35 16.07 6.28
N ILE A 69 -29.17 15.52 6.01
CA ILE A 69 -28.75 15.04 4.69
C ILE A 69 -28.88 13.53 4.62
N LYS A 70 -29.59 13.03 3.60
CA LYS A 70 -29.83 11.59 3.43
C LYS A 70 -29.61 11.12 2.00
N GLY A 71 -28.86 10.01 1.85
CA GLY A 71 -28.75 9.32 0.57
C GLY A 71 -30.00 8.51 0.25
N GLY A 72 -30.31 7.54 1.12
CA GLY A 72 -31.60 6.86 1.19
C GLY A 72 -32.37 7.32 2.43
N PHE A 73 -33.70 7.37 2.35
CA PHE A 73 -34.56 7.76 3.46
C PHE A 73 -35.59 6.66 3.73
N ASN A 74 -35.58 6.13 4.95
CA ASN A 74 -36.59 5.17 5.36
C ASN A 74 -37.69 5.90 6.14
N TYR A 75 -38.85 6.07 5.51
CA TYR A 75 -39.99 6.77 6.08
C TYR A 75 -40.52 6.11 7.36
N ASP A 76 -40.32 4.80 7.53
CA ASP A 76 -40.85 4.07 8.69
C ASP A 76 -39.96 4.23 9.93
N THR A 77 -38.66 4.49 9.75
CA THR A 77 -37.70 4.56 10.86
C THR A 77 -37.14 5.95 11.11
N ASP A 78 -36.86 6.71 10.06
CA ASP A 78 -36.19 8.01 10.16
C ASP A 78 -37.20 9.13 10.45
N LEU A 79 -38.35 9.12 9.78
CA LEU A 79 -39.35 10.17 9.92
C LEU A 79 -39.96 10.26 11.33
N PRO A 80 -40.32 9.15 12.02
CA PRO A 80 -40.85 9.24 13.38
C PRO A 80 -39.87 9.91 14.33
N ARG A 81 -38.57 9.60 14.23
CA ARG A 81 -37.54 10.17 15.10
C ARG A 81 -37.37 11.68 14.89
N ILE A 82 -37.42 12.13 13.63
CA ILE A 82 -37.37 13.55 13.29
C ILE A 82 -38.62 14.26 13.81
N ARG A 83 -39.82 13.69 13.59
CA ARG A 83 -41.08 14.28 14.09
C ARG A 83 -41.13 14.38 15.60
N THR A 84 -40.61 13.39 16.32
CA THR A 84 -40.47 13.47 17.78
C THR A 84 -39.57 14.65 18.17
N PHE A 85 -38.43 14.82 17.51
CA PHE A 85 -37.56 15.97 17.74
C PHE A 85 -38.27 17.30 17.47
N GLU A 86 -38.98 17.41 16.34
CA GLU A 86 -39.71 18.63 15.98
C GLU A 86 -40.78 18.97 17.01
N ALA A 87 -41.50 17.97 17.52
CA ALA A 87 -42.51 18.14 18.57
C ALA A 87 -41.90 18.49 19.94
N ASP A 88 -40.82 17.81 20.34
CA ASP A 88 -40.18 18.00 21.65
C ASP A 88 -39.53 19.39 21.77
N TYR A 89 -38.98 19.91 20.67
CA TYR A 89 -38.17 21.14 20.68
C TYR A 89 -38.82 22.31 19.93
N GLY A 90 -40.02 22.15 19.38
CA GLY A 90 -40.75 23.22 18.70
C GLY A 90 -40.00 23.80 17.49
N THR A 91 -39.22 22.98 16.80
CA THR A 91 -38.40 23.37 15.65
C THR A 91 -38.72 22.50 14.44
N SER A 92 -38.36 22.94 13.24
CA SER A 92 -38.46 22.13 12.02
C SER A 92 -37.09 21.64 11.54
N VAL A 93 -37.07 20.45 10.94
CA VAL A 93 -35.90 19.87 10.30
C VAL A 93 -36.18 19.70 8.81
N LYS A 94 -35.36 20.36 7.98
CA LYS A 94 -35.43 20.17 6.54
C LYS A 94 -34.62 18.93 6.15
N ILE A 95 -35.30 17.94 5.59
CA ILE A 95 -34.66 16.73 5.08
C ILE A 95 -34.28 16.97 3.62
N ILE A 96 -32.99 16.84 3.29
CA ILE A 96 -32.49 16.99 1.93
C ILE A 96 -31.92 15.65 1.46
N GLN A 97 -32.58 15.08 0.45
CA GLN A 97 -32.11 13.87 -0.23
C GLN A 97 -31.19 14.20 -1.39
N GLU A 98 -30.44 13.21 -1.91
CA GLU A 98 -29.56 13.41 -3.08
C GLU A 98 -30.30 14.02 -4.28
N LYS A 99 -31.56 13.63 -4.53
CA LYS A 99 -32.37 14.18 -5.62
C LYS A 99 -32.60 15.69 -5.47
N GLU A 100 -32.93 16.13 -4.25
CA GLU A 100 -33.14 17.55 -3.95
C GLU A 100 -31.82 18.31 -3.94
N LEU A 101 -30.74 17.72 -3.41
CA LEU A 101 -29.42 18.33 -3.42
C LEU A 101 -28.92 18.54 -4.85
N ARG A 102 -29.16 17.59 -5.76
CA ARG A 102 -28.86 17.76 -7.19
C ARG A 102 -29.63 18.94 -7.80
N LYS A 103 -30.88 19.18 -7.40
CA LYS A 103 -31.65 20.36 -7.86
C LYS A 103 -31.04 21.66 -7.33
N LEU A 104 -30.63 21.69 -6.06
CA LEU A 104 -29.97 22.86 -5.46
C LEU A 104 -28.64 23.20 -6.16
N ILE A 105 -27.85 22.19 -6.50
CA ILE A 105 -26.58 22.41 -7.20
C ILE A 105 -26.78 22.93 -8.63
N ARG A 106 -27.89 22.59 -9.30
CA ARG A 106 -28.16 23.09 -10.68
C ARG A 106 -28.28 24.61 -10.77
N SER A 107 -28.65 25.30 -9.70
CA SER A 107 -28.71 26.77 -9.68
C SER A 107 -27.36 27.44 -9.39
N THR A 108 -26.29 26.65 -9.24
CA THR A 108 -24.92 27.11 -8.97
C THR A 108 -24.03 26.82 -10.17
N PRO A 109 -22.82 27.41 -10.28
CA PRO A 109 -21.85 27.04 -11.31
C PRO A 109 -21.20 25.66 -11.08
N PHE A 110 -21.56 24.95 -10.00
CA PHE A 110 -20.96 23.66 -9.69
C PHE A 110 -21.61 22.51 -10.47
N VAL A 111 -20.79 21.51 -10.79
CA VAL A 111 -21.25 20.22 -11.30
C VAL A 111 -21.22 19.20 -10.17
N PHE A 112 -22.36 18.59 -9.89
CA PHE A 112 -22.51 17.65 -8.76
C PHE A 112 -21.46 16.52 -8.76
N GLU A 113 -21.17 15.95 -9.93
CA GLU A 113 -20.16 14.90 -10.05
C GLU A 113 -18.73 15.41 -9.86
N HIS A 114 -18.43 16.67 -10.21
CA HIS A 114 -17.12 17.28 -9.92
C HIS A 114 -16.93 17.46 -8.42
N LEU A 115 -17.96 17.89 -7.68
CA LEU A 115 -17.90 18.00 -6.22
C LEU A 115 -17.68 16.62 -5.56
N LYS A 116 -18.28 15.56 -6.10
CA LYS A 116 -18.00 14.18 -5.64
C LYS A 116 -16.53 13.79 -5.85
N GLN A 117 -15.96 14.10 -7.01
CA GLN A 117 -14.55 13.80 -7.29
C GLN A 117 -13.61 14.66 -6.45
N GLU A 118 -13.93 15.94 -6.27
CA GLU A 118 -13.18 16.84 -5.39
C GLU A 118 -13.11 16.27 -3.97
N TRP A 119 -14.27 15.90 -3.40
CA TRP A 119 -14.29 15.30 -2.08
C TRP A 119 -13.50 14.00 -2.00
N LYS A 120 -13.60 13.14 -3.01
CA LYS A 120 -12.81 11.91 -3.08
C LYS A 120 -11.30 12.16 -3.04
N GLN A 121 -10.82 13.27 -3.60
CA GLN A 121 -9.40 13.62 -3.62
C GLN A 121 -8.92 14.20 -2.28
N THR A 122 -9.80 14.91 -1.57
CA THR A 122 -9.45 15.60 -0.32
C THR A 122 -9.86 14.86 0.94
N ALA A 123 -10.75 13.87 0.83
CA ALA A 123 -11.26 13.11 1.96
C ALA A 123 -10.19 12.20 2.56
N ASN A 124 -10.17 12.11 3.89
CA ASN A 124 -9.17 11.37 4.63
C ASN A 124 -9.57 9.90 4.87
N GLY A 125 -10.81 9.53 4.53
CA GLY A 125 -11.33 8.19 4.78
C GLY A 125 -12.36 7.72 3.74
N LEU A 126 -12.30 6.42 3.45
CA LEU A 126 -13.32 5.72 2.66
C LEU A 126 -14.40 5.17 3.60
N GLY A 127 -15.66 5.48 3.33
CA GLY A 127 -16.80 5.11 4.17
C GLY A 127 -17.09 6.15 5.26
N MET A 128 -17.86 5.76 6.27
CA MET A 128 -18.17 6.57 7.45
C MET A 128 -17.31 6.08 8.61
N ASP A 129 -16.21 6.77 8.91
CA ASP A 129 -15.45 6.50 10.12
C ASP A 129 -16.13 7.18 11.33
N THR A 130 -16.48 6.36 12.32
CA THR A 130 -17.14 6.76 13.57
C THR A 130 -16.33 6.28 14.78
N SER A 131 -15.01 6.13 14.61
CA SER A 131 -14.10 5.73 15.69
C SER A 131 -13.51 6.94 16.41
N GLY A 132 -13.10 6.76 17.67
CA GLY A 132 -12.45 7.80 18.46
C GLY A 132 -13.22 9.12 18.47
N GLU A 133 -12.48 10.23 18.30
CA GLU A 133 -13.00 11.61 18.26
C GLU A 133 -14.01 11.86 17.11
N ASN A 134 -13.96 11.06 16.05
CA ASN A 134 -14.88 11.17 14.91
C ASN A 134 -16.28 10.60 15.23
N ASN A 135 -16.43 9.87 16.34
CA ASN A 135 -17.73 9.37 16.76
C ASN A 135 -18.64 10.54 17.21
N PRO A 136 -19.87 10.67 16.71
CA PRO A 136 -20.80 11.73 17.15
C PRO A 136 -21.12 11.71 18.66
N ARG A 137 -20.87 10.58 19.34
CA ARG A 137 -21.01 10.42 20.79
C ARG A 137 -19.67 10.39 21.53
N TYR A 138 -18.57 10.78 20.89
CA TYR A 138 -17.28 10.92 21.58
C TYR A 138 -17.42 11.90 22.75
N GLY A 139 -16.87 11.51 23.92
CA GLY A 139 -17.00 12.29 25.15
C GLY A 139 -18.36 12.24 25.85
N VAL A 140 -19.40 11.63 25.26
CA VAL A 140 -20.72 11.50 25.90
C VAL A 140 -20.73 10.31 26.86
N ALA A 141 -20.73 10.60 28.16
CA ALA A 141 -20.83 9.57 29.19
C ALA A 141 -22.22 8.90 29.17
N GLN A 142 -22.25 7.56 29.18
CA GLN A 142 -23.51 6.82 29.35
C GLN A 142 -24.02 6.95 30.78
N SER A 143 -25.34 7.11 30.95
CA SER A 143 -25.96 7.02 32.26
C SER A 143 -25.75 5.63 32.89
N GLU A 144 -25.70 5.59 34.21
CA GLU A 144 -25.53 4.34 34.96
C GLU A 144 -26.65 3.34 34.66
N ILE A 145 -27.90 3.83 34.56
CA ILE A 145 -29.07 3.02 34.20
C ILE A 145 -28.90 2.38 32.82
N THR A 146 -28.42 3.14 31.83
CA THR A 146 -28.17 2.61 30.49
C THR A 146 -27.06 1.56 30.51
N ARG A 147 -25.97 1.81 31.26
CA ARG A 147 -24.86 0.86 31.39
C ARG A 147 -25.32 -0.46 31.99
N SER A 148 -26.14 -0.42 33.05
CA SER A 148 -26.72 -1.62 33.67
C SER A 148 -27.60 -2.40 32.70
N LYS A 149 -28.51 -1.73 31.98
CA LYS A 149 -29.35 -2.37 30.95
C LYS A 149 -28.54 -3.03 29.83
N ILE A 150 -27.44 -2.40 29.40
CA ILE A 150 -26.54 -2.97 28.39
C ILE A 150 -25.85 -4.22 28.96
N ALA A 151 -25.35 -4.15 30.19
CA ALA A 151 -24.68 -5.26 30.85
C ALA A 151 -25.62 -6.47 31.03
N GLU A 152 -26.86 -6.26 31.48
CA GLU A 152 -27.87 -7.31 31.61
C GLU A 152 -28.19 -7.96 30.26
N LYS A 153 -28.43 -7.16 29.21
CA LYS A 153 -28.67 -7.70 27.87
C LYS A 153 -27.47 -8.48 27.33
N ALA A 154 -26.24 -8.02 27.58
CA ALA A 154 -25.03 -8.72 27.18
C ALA A 154 -24.91 -10.07 27.90
N LYS A 155 -25.18 -10.10 29.21
CA LYS A 155 -25.21 -11.35 29.99
C LYS A 155 -26.27 -12.31 29.46
N ALA A 156 -27.49 -11.82 29.20
CA ALA A 156 -28.58 -12.64 28.67
C ALA A 156 -28.24 -13.27 27.31
N ARG A 157 -27.61 -12.52 26.39
CA ARG A 157 -27.15 -13.06 25.10
C ARG A 157 -26.10 -14.16 25.26
N LEU A 158 -25.20 -14.04 26.22
CA LEU A 158 -24.18 -15.07 26.47
C LEU A 158 -24.74 -16.34 27.13
N GLN A 159 -25.96 -16.32 27.64
CA GLN A 159 -26.64 -17.52 28.13
C GLN A 159 -27.22 -18.37 26.98
N ASP A 160 -27.47 -17.78 25.80
CA ASP A 160 -27.85 -18.54 24.60
C ASP A 160 -26.65 -19.36 24.11
N PRO A 161 -26.73 -20.71 24.10
CA PRO A 161 -25.64 -21.57 23.68
C PRO A 161 -25.17 -21.32 22.23
N GLU A 162 -26.09 -20.99 21.33
CA GLU A 162 -25.76 -20.76 19.91
C GLU A 162 -25.00 -19.44 19.74
N TYR A 163 -25.47 -18.37 20.40
CA TYR A 163 -24.76 -17.10 20.43
C TYR A 163 -23.38 -17.24 21.11
N ARG A 164 -23.31 -17.95 22.24
CA ARG A 164 -22.05 -18.16 22.97
C ARG A 164 -21.01 -18.86 22.11
N LYS A 165 -21.38 -19.94 21.43
CA LYS A 165 -20.47 -20.66 20.52
C LYS A 165 -19.93 -19.74 19.42
N ARG A 166 -20.81 -18.97 18.76
CA ARG A 166 -20.39 -17.99 17.73
C ARG A 166 -19.44 -16.92 18.30
N TRP A 167 -19.71 -16.46 19.51
CA TRP A 167 -18.87 -15.47 20.21
C TRP A 167 -17.49 -16.02 20.55
N GLU A 168 -17.40 -17.25 21.09
CA GLU A 168 -16.13 -17.94 21.39
C GLU A 168 -15.30 -18.18 20.11
N GLU A 169 -15.94 -18.64 19.03
CA GLU A 169 -15.29 -18.83 17.73
C GLU A 169 -14.77 -17.52 17.12
N ALA A 170 -15.54 -16.43 17.23
CA ALA A 170 -15.10 -15.10 16.77
C ALA A 170 -13.91 -14.59 17.58
N ARG A 171 -13.95 -14.76 18.91
CA ARG A 171 -12.87 -14.38 19.81
C ARG A 171 -11.58 -15.16 19.52
N SER A 172 -11.66 -16.48 19.39
CA SER A 172 -10.51 -17.32 19.04
C SER A 172 -9.89 -16.93 17.69
N ARG A 173 -10.72 -16.61 16.69
CA ARG A 173 -10.24 -16.09 15.40
C ARG A 173 -9.52 -14.75 15.54
N SER A 174 -10.08 -13.82 16.32
CA SER A 174 -9.46 -12.51 16.56
C SER A 174 -8.11 -12.63 17.29
N GLU A 175 -8.04 -13.46 18.32
CA GLU A 175 -6.79 -13.73 19.06
C GLU A 175 -5.73 -14.33 18.14
N LYS A 176 -6.09 -15.28 17.25
CA LYS A 176 -5.18 -15.83 16.24
C LYS A 176 -4.64 -14.75 15.29
N VAL A 177 -5.50 -13.86 14.80
CA VAL A 177 -5.09 -12.76 13.90
C VAL A 177 -4.15 -11.80 14.63
N GLN A 178 -4.43 -11.46 15.89
CA GLN A 178 -3.58 -10.58 16.69
C GLN A 178 -2.20 -11.23 16.93
N GLN A 179 -2.16 -12.51 17.33
CA GLN A 179 -0.91 -13.25 17.51
C GLN A 179 -0.10 -13.35 16.22
N GLN A 180 -0.76 -13.60 15.08
CA GLN A 180 -0.08 -13.68 13.78
C GLN A 180 0.48 -12.31 13.36
N THR A 181 -0.27 -11.23 13.58
CA THR A 181 0.17 -9.87 13.31
C THR A 181 1.39 -9.50 14.15
N GLU A 182 1.39 -9.86 15.43
CA GLU A 182 2.51 -9.60 16.33
C GLU A 182 3.76 -10.40 15.95
N ARG A 183 3.61 -11.69 15.59
CA ARG A 183 4.71 -12.49 15.02
C ARG A 183 5.28 -11.86 13.75
N LEU A 184 4.44 -11.36 12.86
CA LEU A 184 4.87 -10.70 11.62
C LEU A 184 5.63 -9.41 11.91
N LYS A 185 5.19 -8.60 12.88
CA LYS A 185 5.93 -7.42 13.35
C LYS A 185 7.29 -7.79 13.89
N GLN A 186 7.37 -8.78 14.78
CA GLN A 186 8.64 -9.27 15.34
C GLN A 186 9.57 -9.82 14.24
N TYR A 187 9.04 -10.60 13.31
CA TYR A 187 9.79 -11.11 12.16
C TYR A 187 10.35 -9.99 11.27
N ASN A 188 9.54 -8.95 11.01
CA ASN A 188 9.96 -7.81 10.21
C ASN A 188 11.00 -6.94 10.93
N LEU A 189 10.87 -6.74 12.24
CA LEU A 189 11.88 -6.02 13.04
C LEU A 189 13.24 -6.73 13.02
N GLN A 190 13.25 -8.07 13.05
CA GLN A 190 14.49 -8.85 12.92
C GLN A 190 15.09 -8.78 11.50
N ARG A 191 14.24 -8.56 10.49
CA ARG A 191 14.64 -8.55 9.07
C ARG A 191 15.17 -7.20 8.60
N TYR A 192 14.68 -6.09 9.16
CA TYR A 192 14.97 -4.72 8.69
C TYR A 192 15.58 -3.84 9.79
N ARG A 193 16.71 -4.26 10.38
CA ARG A 193 17.50 -3.38 11.26
C ARG A 193 18.42 -2.46 10.44
N GLN A 194 18.63 -1.23 10.90
CA GLN A 194 19.66 -0.34 10.35
C GLN A 194 21.06 -0.87 10.70
N VAL A 195 21.96 -0.82 9.73
CA VAL A 195 23.37 -1.20 9.87
C VAL A 195 24.24 -0.17 9.15
N PHE A 196 25.41 0.10 9.68
CA PHE A 196 26.45 0.87 8.99
C PHE A 196 27.35 -0.11 8.23
N VAL A 197 27.57 0.17 6.95
CA VAL A 197 28.36 -0.69 6.06
C VAL A 197 29.37 0.14 5.30
N ILE A 198 30.56 -0.42 5.07
CA ILE A 198 31.60 0.21 4.25
C ILE A 198 31.32 -0.08 2.78
N CYS A 199 31.26 0.95 1.95
CA CYS A 199 31.07 0.79 0.52
C CYS A 199 32.28 0.13 -0.14
N GLN A 200 32.07 -0.98 -0.87
CA GLN A 200 33.13 -1.71 -1.57
C GLN A 200 33.81 -0.96 -2.72
N TYR A 201 33.28 0.21 -3.13
CA TYR A 201 33.86 1.03 -4.19
C TYR A 201 34.60 2.26 -3.66
N CYS A 202 33.92 3.13 -2.89
CA CYS A 202 34.52 4.37 -2.40
C CYS A 202 35.11 4.29 -0.98
N GLY A 203 34.91 3.18 -0.27
CA GLY A 203 35.40 2.99 1.10
C GLY A 203 34.66 3.82 2.16
N GLN A 204 33.67 4.62 1.79
CA GLN A 204 32.88 5.40 2.75
C GLN A 204 31.87 4.52 3.49
N GLU A 205 31.71 4.80 4.78
CA GLU A 205 30.64 4.21 5.59
C GLU A 205 29.29 4.84 5.23
N PHE A 206 28.24 4.02 5.15
CA PHE A 206 26.89 4.49 4.91
C PHE A 206 25.86 3.65 5.68
N GLU A 207 24.76 4.30 6.03
CA GLU A 207 23.63 3.67 6.69
C GLU A 207 22.77 2.91 5.68
N ALA A 208 22.42 1.66 5.99
CA ALA A 208 21.53 0.86 5.16
C ALA A 208 20.68 -0.10 5.99
N LEU A 209 19.55 -0.53 5.41
CA LEU A 209 18.75 -1.59 5.98
C LEU A 209 19.41 -2.95 5.73
N TYR A 210 19.61 -3.72 6.80
CA TYR A 210 20.10 -5.08 6.72
C TYR A 210 19.14 -5.94 5.88
N ARG A 211 19.71 -6.77 5.00
CA ARG A 211 18.96 -7.72 4.17
C ARG A 211 19.74 -9.03 4.13
N LYS A 212 19.22 -10.07 4.79
CA LYS A 212 19.91 -11.38 4.90
C LYS A 212 20.28 -11.99 3.55
N SER A 213 19.41 -11.90 2.55
CA SER A 213 19.62 -12.51 1.22
C SER A 213 20.38 -11.64 0.23
N ASN A 214 20.46 -10.33 0.45
CA ASN A 214 21.16 -9.40 -0.44
C ASN A 214 21.68 -8.21 0.37
N PRO A 215 22.77 -8.39 1.14
CA PRO A 215 23.28 -7.36 2.01
C PRO A 215 23.71 -6.13 1.20
N PRO A 216 23.52 -4.90 1.70
CA PRO A 216 23.94 -3.69 1.02
C PRO A 216 25.48 -3.66 0.89
N GLN A 217 25.97 -3.42 -0.32
CA GLN A 217 27.43 -3.41 -0.63
C GLN A 217 27.94 -2.05 -1.10
N TYR A 218 27.04 -1.17 -1.55
CA TYR A 218 27.40 0.11 -2.18
C TYR A 218 26.53 1.24 -1.64
N CYS A 219 27.14 2.38 -1.33
CA CYS A 219 26.44 3.56 -0.81
C CYS A 219 25.51 4.21 -1.84
N SER A 220 25.71 3.92 -3.12
CA SER A 220 24.89 4.49 -4.20
C SER A 220 24.89 3.59 -5.44
N ARG A 221 23.88 3.80 -6.30
CA ARG A 221 23.82 3.19 -7.63
C ARG A 221 25.07 3.53 -8.46
N LYS A 222 25.58 4.77 -8.33
CA LYS A 222 26.80 5.21 -9.02
C LYS A 222 28.01 4.36 -8.61
N CYS A 223 28.18 4.11 -7.31
CA CYS A 223 29.27 3.27 -6.79
C CYS A 223 29.12 1.81 -7.26
N SER A 224 27.91 1.26 -7.23
CA SER A 224 27.63 -0.09 -7.75
C SER A 224 27.97 -0.22 -9.24
N VAL A 225 27.52 0.72 -10.08
CA VAL A 225 27.82 0.72 -11.53
C VAL A 225 29.31 0.89 -11.79
N SER A 226 29.98 1.77 -11.04
CA SER A 226 31.42 2.04 -11.21
C SER A 226 32.26 0.83 -10.81
N PHE A 227 31.89 0.13 -9.74
CA PHE A 227 32.51 -1.13 -9.35
C PHE A 227 32.39 -2.20 -10.43
N VAL A 228 31.19 -2.38 -11.01
CA VAL A 228 30.98 -3.33 -12.12
C VAL A 228 31.81 -2.95 -13.34
N ARG A 229 31.90 -1.67 -13.70
CA ARG A 229 32.74 -1.20 -14.82
C ARG A 229 34.22 -1.43 -14.57
N GLY A 230 34.69 -1.32 -13.33
CA GLY A 230 36.07 -1.61 -12.95
C GLY A 230 36.48 -3.06 -13.23
N LYS A 231 35.54 -4.01 -13.17
CA LYS A 231 35.81 -5.43 -13.47
C LYS A 231 36.15 -5.71 -14.94
N THR A 232 35.82 -4.79 -15.85
CA THR A 232 36.16 -4.87 -17.28
C THR A 232 37.28 -3.89 -17.63
N SER A 233 38.19 -3.60 -16.69
CA SER A 233 39.37 -2.79 -16.97
C SER A 233 40.35 -3.56 -17.87
N PRO A 234 41.21 -2.87 -18.66
CA PRO A 234 42.19 -3.54 -19.52
C PRO A 234 43.05 -4.57 -18.76
N LYS A 235 43.54 -4.21 -17.57
CA LYS A 235 44.33 -5.09 -16.70
C LYS A 235 43.56 -6.35 -16.27
N SER A 236 42.28 -6.21 -15.94
CA SER A 236 41.44 -7.36 -15.57
C SER A 236 41.14 -8.24 -16.78
N SER A 237 40.91 -7.63 -17.94
CA SER A 237 40.71 -8.34 -19.20
C SER A 237 41.92 -9.18 -19.60
N GLU A 238 43.13 -8.61 -19.52
CA GLU A 238 44.39 -9.32 -19.79
C GLU A 238 44.54 -10.56 -18.89
N GLY A 239 44.38 -10.40 -17.58
CA GLY A 239 44.48 -11.52 -16.64
C GLY A 239 43.39 -12.60 -16.84
N ILE A 240 42.18 -12.21 -17.25
CA ILE A 240 41.12 -13.17 -17.58
C ILE A 240 41.43 -13.93 -18.89
N GLN A 241 42.03 -13.26 -19.88
CA GLN A 241 42.47 -13.88 -21.13
C GLN A 241 43.63 -14.86 -20.90
N GLU A 242 44.57 -14.55 -20.00
CA GLU A 242 45.63 -15.47 -19.58
C GLU A 242 45.06 -16.73 -18.91
N LEU A 243 44.10 -16.56 -18.00
CA LEU A 243 43.38 -17.69 -17.40
C LEU A 243 42.64 -18.53 -18.44
N ALA A 244 42.01 -17.88 -19.43
CA ALA A 244 41.33 -18.58 -20.50
C ALA A 244 42.31 -19.40 -21.36
N LEU A 245 43.49 -18.85 -21.67
CA LEU A 245 44.53 -19.57 -22.41
C LEU A 245 45.07 -20.78 -21.62
N ALA A 246 45.34 -20.60 -20.33
CA ALA A 246 45.77 -21.70 -19.46
C ALA A 246 44.70 -22.80 -19.35
N PHE A 247 43.44 -22.41 -19.20
CA PHE A 247 42.32 -23.34 -19.16
C PHE A 247 42.14 -24.09 -20.49
N ALA A 248 42.24 -23.38 -21.63
CA ALA A 248 42.16 -23.97 -22.97
C ALA A 248 43.24 -25.04 -23.19
N ARG A 249 44.48 -24.78 -22.73
CA ARG A 249 45.59 -25.74 -22.81
C ARG A 249 45.32 -27.01 -22.01
N ALA A 250 44.78 -26.87 -20.80
CA ALA A 250 44.55 -28.00 -19.90
C ALA A 250 43.32 -28.85 -20.27
N ASN A 251 42.37 -28.32 -21.04
CA ASN A 251 41.07 -28.96 -21.30
C ASN A 251 40.72 -29.00 -22.80
N SER A 252 41.73 -29.13 -23.66
CA SER A 252 41.59 -29.00 -25.12
C SER A 252 40.60 -30.00 -25.72
N GLU A 253 40.68 -31.28 -25.35
CA GLU A 253 39.81 -32.35 -25.85
C GLU A 253 38.34 -32.12 -25.48
N ASP A 254 38.09 -31.74 -24.22
CA ASP A 254 36.75 -31.47 -23.70
C ASP A 254 36.13 -30.23 -24.37
N ILE A 255 36.91 -29.19 -24.64
CA ILE A 255 36.44 -27.96 -25.30
C ILE A 255 36.05 -28.21 -26.76
N ILE A 256 36.86 -28.97 -27.50
CA ILE A 256 36.61 -29.28 -28.92
C ILE A 256 35.38 -30.19 -29.05
N SER A 257 35.31 -31.25 -28.24
CA SER A 257 34.21 -32.22 -28.27
C SER A 257 32.91 -31.71 -27.63
N CYS A 258 32.94 -30.58 -26.90
CA CYS A 258 31.80 -30.02 -26.20
C CYS A 258 30.61 -29.72 -27.13
N LYS A 259 29.44 -30.29 -26.85
CA LYS A 259 28.19 -29.94 -27.53
C LYS A 259 27.61 -28.61 -26.99
N LEU A 260 26.90 -27.86 -27.83
CA LEU A 260 26.36 -26.55 -27.47
C LEU A 260 25.37 -26.55 -26.28
N ASN A 261 24.74 -27.70 -25.98
CA ASN A 261 23.87 -27.87 -24.82
C ASN A 261 24.62 -28.27 -23.54
N ALA A 262 25.91 -28.61 -23.62
CA ALA A 262 26.76 -29.11 -22.53
C ALA A 262 27.88 -28.12 -22.15
N ILE A 263 27.79 -26.86 -22.56
CA ILE A 263 28.85 -25.85 -22.34
C ILE A 263 29.07 -25.56 -20.86
N LYS A 264 27.98 -25.49 -20.07
CA LYS A 264 28.05 -25.04 -18.68
C LYS A 264 28.89 -25.97 -17.79
N PRO A 265 28.72 -27.31 -17.83
CA PRO A 265 29.61 -28.22 -17.11
C PRO A 265 31.09 -28.08 -17.50
N VAL A 266 31.38 -28.01 -18.80
CA VAL A 266 32.77 -27.95 -19.31
C VAL A 266 33.47 -26.66 -18.88
N LEU A 267 32.81 -25.50 -19.00
CA LEU A 267 33.40 -24.21 -18.64
C LEU A 267 33.24 -23.84 -17.15
N LYS A 268 32.59 -24.69 -16.35
CA LYS A 268 32.33 -24.42 -14.92
C LYS A 268 33.62 -24.11 -14.14
N PRO A 269 34.72 -24.88 -14.27
CA PRO A 269 35.93 -24.60 -13.50
C PRO A 269 36.54 -23.24 -13.85
N PHE A 270 36.49 -22.85 -15.13
CA PHE A 270 36.92 -21.51 -15.56
C PHE A 270 36.05 -20.41 -14.93
N TYR A 271 34.72 -20.57 -14.91
CA TYR A 271 33.83 -19.59 -14.29
C TYR A 271 34.07 -19.44 -12.78
N GLU A 272 34.30 -20.55 -12.08
CA GLU A 272 34.59 -20.54 -10.64
C GLU A 272 35.92 -19.84 -10.34
N GLU A 273 36.93 -20.06 -11.19
CA GLU A 273 38.23 -19.43 -11.03
C GLU A 273 38.19 -17.92 -11.31
N VAL A 274 37.48 -17.50 -12.36
CA VAL A 274 37.27 -16.07 -12.65
C VAL A 274 36.45 -15.39 -11.55
N TYR A 275 35.45 -16.09 -10.99
CA TYR A 275 34.72 -15.59 -9.83
C TYR A 275 35.63 -15.42 -8.61
N ARG A 276 36.50 -16.39 -8.34
CA ARG A 276 37.43 -16.36 -7.21
C ARG A 276 38.43 -15.21 -7.30
N GLN A 277 39.00 -14.97 -8.48
CA GLN A 277 40.03 -13.94 -8.66
C GLN A 277 39.47 -12.53 -8.93
N TYR A 278 38.39 -12.41 -9.69
CA TYR A 278 37.88 -11.13 -10.19
C TYR A 278 36.46 -10.80 -9.71
N GLY A 279 35.80 -11.71 -8.98
CA GLY A 279 34.45 -11.53 -8.47
C GLY A 279 33.39 -11.41 -9.57
N ILE A 280 33.64 -11.93 -10.77
CA ILE A 280 32.70 -11.88 -11.90
C ILE A 280 31.89 -13.19 -11.94
N GLN A 281 30.58 -13.09 -11.69
CA GLN A 281 29.64 -14.22 -11.75
C GLN A 281 28.68 -14.13 -12.95
N ASP A 282 28.45 -12.91 -13.47
CA ASP A 282 27.53 -12.63 -14.57
C ASP A 282 28.19 -12.89 -15.92
N GLU A 283 27.62 -13.79 -16.73
CA GLU A 283 28.16 -14.19 -18.05
C GLU A 283 28.31 -13.01 -19.02
N ARG A 284 27.48 -11.97 -18.89
CA ARG A 284 27.55 -10.78 -19.73
C ARG A 284 28.73 -9.87 -19.37
N THR A 285 29.06 -9.77 -18.09
CA THR A 285 30.26 -9.05 -17.61
C THR A 285 31.52 -9.84 -17.96
N LEU A 286 31.48 -11.17 -17.82
CA LEU A 286 32.57 -12.07 -18.18
C LEU A 286 32.88 -12.02 -19.68
N SER A 287 31.87 -12.18 -20.55
CA SER A 287 32.06 -12.12 -22.01
C SER A 287 32.64 -10.77 -22.43
N LYS A 288 32.15 -9.67 -21.85
CA LYS A 288 32.72 -8.35 -22.12
C LYS A 288 34.17 -8.22 -21.68
N ALA A 289 34.54 -8.79 -20.52
CA ALA A 289 35.92 -8.78 -20.06
C ALA A 289 36.84 -9.64 -20.94
N LEU A 290 36.35 -10.81 -21.38
CA LEU A 290 37.10 -11.79 -22.16
C LEU A 290 37.24 -11.39 -23.64
N LEU A 291 36.14 -10.96 -24.26
CA LEU A 291 36.00 -10.75 -25.71
C LEU A 291 35.88 -9.27 -26.10
N GLY A 292 35.80 -8.35 -25.13
CA GLY A 292 35.53 -6.93 -25.37
C GLY A 292 34.06 -6.58 -25.67
N VAL A 293 33.23 -7.59 -25.99
CA VAL A 293 31.81 -7.43 -26.34
C VAL A 293 30.93 -8.35 -25.49
N GLN A 294 29.66 -7.97 -25.30
CA GLN A 294 28.69 -8.84 -24.64
C GLN A 294 28.32 -9.97 -25.60
N ALA A 295 28.62 -11.20 -25.22
CA ALA A 295 28.47 -12.36 -26.08
C ALA A 295 27.68 -13.48 -25.37
N SER A 296 27.10 -14.34 -26.18
CA SER A 296 26.41 -15.55 -25.74
C SER A 296 27.41 -16.62 -25.27
N ARG A 297 26.91 -17.56 -24.48
CA ARG A 297 27.69 -18.73 -24.02
C ARG A 297 28.27 -19.56 -25.17
N LYS A 298 27.63 -19.55 -26.35
CA LYS A 298 28.11 -20.23 -27.55
C LYS A 298 29.34 -19.54 -28.13
N GLU A 299 29.33 -18.20 -28.19
CA GLU A 299 30.46 -17.40 -28.66
C GLU A 299 31.67 -17.52 -27.72
N ILE A 300 31.43 -17.62 -26.40
CA ILE A 300 32.48 -17.94 -25.44
C ILE A 300 33.10 -19.31 -25.78
N LEU A 301 32.29 -20.35 -26.05
CA LEU A 301 32.83 -21.65 -26.46
C LEU A 301 33.63 -21.56 -27.77
N TYR A 302 33.13 -20.85 -28.77
CA TYR A 302 33.86 -20.68 -30.04
C TYR A 302 35.20 -19.97 -29.85
N TYR A 303 35.26 -18.99 -28.95
CA TYR A 303 36.52 -18.39 -28.55
C TYR A 303 37.48 -19.39 -27.87
N PHE A 304 36.98 -20.23 -26.96
CA PHE A 304 37.82 -21.28 -26.38
C PHE A 304 38.31 -22.28 -27.42
N ARG A 305 37.50 -22.63 -28.42
CA ARG A 305 37.90 -23.51 -29.52
C ARG A 305 39.00 -22.87 -30.38
N SER A 306 38.86 -21.59 -30.72
CA SER A 306 39.91 -20.90 -31.48
C SER A 306 41.21 -20.78 -30.69
N LEU A 307 41.15 -20.60 -29.36
CA LEU A 307 42.34 -20.67 -28.51
C LEU A 307 43.00 -22.05 -28.57
N VAL A 308 42.22 -23.14 -28.50
CA VAL A 308 42.74 -24.51 -28.60
C VAL A 308 43.37 -24.75 -29.98
N GLU A 309 42.69 -24.36 -31.06
CA GLU A 309 43.20 -24.49 -32.44
C GLU A 309 44.51 -23.73 -32.64
N ASN A 310 44.60 -22.49 -32.14
CA ASN A 310 45.83 -21.71 -32.19
C ASN A 310 46.96 -22.37 -31.40
N VAL A 311 46.68 -22.86 -30.18
CA VAL A 311 47.66 -23.56 -29.34
C VAL A 311 48.17 -24.84 -30.02
N LEU A 312 47.27 -25.67 -30.55
CA LEU A 312 47.61 -26.94 -31.22
C LEU A 312 48.33 -26.72 -32.56
N GLY A 313 47.95 -25.68 -33.31
CA GLY A 313 48.61 -25.28 -34.56
C GLY A 313 50.02 -24.73 -34.34
N THR A 314 50.34 -24.16 -33.17
CA THR A 314 51.69 -23.67 -32.86
C THR A 314 52.63 -24.81 -32.43
N THR A 315 52.11 -25.94 -31.96
CA THR A 315 52.89 -27.14 -31.59
C THR A 315 53.15 -28.10 -32.77
N GLY A 316 52.53 -27.86 -33.93
CA GLY A 316 52.61 -28.71 -35.12
C GLY A 316 53.48 -28.19 -36.26
N ASN A 317 54.24 -27.10 -36.04
CA ASN A 317 55.24 -26.55 -36.96
C ASN A 317 56.64 -26.64 -36.38
#